data_AF-A0AA35KBF6-F1
#
_entry.id   AF-A0AA35KBF6-F1
#
_cell.length_a   1.000
_cell.length_b   1.000
_cell.length_c   1.000
_cell.angle_alpha   90.00
_cell.angle_beta   90.00
_cell.angle_gamma   90.00
#
_symmetry.space_group_name_H-M   'P 1'
#
loop_
_entity.id
_entity.type
_entity.pdbx_description
1 polymer ?
#
loop_
_entity_poly.entity_id
_entity_poly.type
_entity_poly.pdbx_seq_one_letter_code
_entity_poly.pdbx_strand_id
1 'polypeptide(L)'
;MGLCPSLGRGGTKATATCSGRGKSVHFFDDESQQELDPRCVHGLHPPAQPAEQTSTQLSRKAGSETRPSGTTGKPSSPPPAVIDVRQMNEKLETILFQPCQERDELRKRLALSSPGSTFDECRSCSSDIYPGGPPSHKPNHEYERLKIQCMKAMPDLQSLQNQHTKALKRCEESAKEADFYHTLHSRLLSDQSQVEEDMDTLKRKNNQLVRERDHLQQSCEEMKRLHDEDLKDITDLRSQLQQVMKQNGSSQTLNKPYNKAMGKLEGVKKDYDALRKRYNEKMASYNTDLSRLEQKEGENRRLQKQIDKLSRRFETGQQELSKATAQNKELQREMERMQAEVTRFKTMQLKAVKDAQKYKEERDAVFTEYCLIMSERDEVLNEMDRLDTELELAESKLKNMSSEKRVASGEMEALRQELNSVKEERGVARKKETEAIIQ
;
A
#
# COMPACT_ATOMS: atom_id res chain seq x y z
N MET A 1 55.83 -58.03 -26.33
CA MET A 1 54.65 -58.91 -26.53
C MET A 1 53.52 -58.05 -27.07
N GLY A 2 52.83 -58.36 -28.16
CA GLY A 2 53.04 -59.45 -29.11
C GLY A 2 51.83 -59.66 -30.04
N LEU A 3 52.05 -59.50 -31.35
CA LEU A 3 51.37 -60.21 -32.45
C LEU A 3 49.87 -59.93 -32.76
N CYS A 4 49.64 -59.29 -33.92
CA CYS A 4 48.55 -59.62 -34.87
C CYS A 4 48.92 -60.92 -35.65
N PRO A 5 48.24 -61.35 -36.77
CA PRO A 5 46.93 -60.99 -37.36
C PRO A 5 46.08 -62.18 -37.89
N SER A 6 44.87 -61.91 -38.44
CA SER A 6 44.25 -62.64 -39.58
C SER A 6 43.10 -61.80 -40.17
N LEU A 7 43.08 -61.29 -41.43
CA LEU A 7 43.10 -61.95 -42.76
C LEU A 7 41.90 -62.89 -42.98
N GLY A 8 41.08 -62.83 -44.05
CA GLY A 8 40.89 -61.89 -45.19
C GLY A 8 39.40 -61.96 -45.63
N ARG A 9 38.89 -61.59 -46.81
CA ARG A 9 39.31 -61.05 -48.14
C ARG A 9 38.09 -60.28 -48.71
N GLY A 10 38.08 -59.49 -49.79
CA GLY A 10 39.11 -58.88 -50.67
C GLY A 10 38.72 -57.40 -50.94
N GLY A 11 39.46 -56.54 -51.65
CA GLY A 11 40.18 -56.76 -52.91
C GLY A 11 39.24 -56.41 -54.07
N THR A 12 39.42 -55.35 -54.88
CA THR A 12 40.67 -54.66 -55.29
C THR A 12 40.55 -53.14 -55.55
N LYS A 13 41.69 -52.46 -55.40
CA LYS A 13 42.09 -51.14 -55.95
C LYS A 13 42.06 -51.12 -57.51
N ALA A 14 42.22 -50.03 -58.26
CA ALA A 14 42.03 -48.56 -58.09
C ALA A 14 42.30 -47.88 -59.48
N THR A 15 42.11 -46.56 -59.58
CA THR A 15 42.67 -45.62 -60.61
C THR A 15 42.45 -45.88 -62.11
N ALA A 16 41.78 -44.94 -62.81
CA ALA A 16 42.37 -44.10 -63.87
C ALA A 16 41.36 -43.09 -64.49
N THR A 17 41.89 -42.07 -65.17
CA THR A 17 41.23 -40.86 -65.73
C THR A 17 40.73 -40.98 -67.19
N CYS A 18 39.63 -40.28 -67.55
CA CYS A 18 39.42 -39.54 -68.83
C CYS A 18 38.08 -38.76 -68.75
N SER A 19 38.02 -37.42 -68.80
CA SER A 19 38.11 -36.49 -69.95
C SER A 19 36.83 -36.37 -70.83
N GLY A 20 36.25 -35.17 -70.96
CA GLY A 20 35.19 -34.88 -71.95
C GLY A 20 34.40 -33.57 -71.79
N ARG A 21 34.64 -32.62 -72.71
CA ARG A 21 33.90 -31.39 -73.10
C ARG A 21 32.36 -31.43 -72.86
N GLY A 22 31.60 -30.36 -72.62
CA GLY A 22 31.80 -28.92 -72.83
C GLY A 22 30.79 -28.34 -73.86
N LYS A 23 30.17 -27.18 -73.58
CA LYS A 23 29.06 -26.52 -74.34
C LYS A 23 27.68 -27.23 -74.20
N SER A 24 26.51 -26.61 -74.39
CA SER A 24 26.09 -25.19 -74.55
C SER A 24 24.58 -25.08 -74.27
N VAL A 25 24.12 -23.92 -73.81
CA VAL A 25 22.68 -23.59 -73.76
C VAL A 25 22.12 -23.48 -75.18
N HIS A 26 20.96 -24.07 -75.45
CA HIS A 26 20.13 -23.73 -76.59
C HIS A 26 18.65 -23.64 -76.16
N PHE A 27 18.05 -22.50 -76.49
CA PHE A 27 16.60 -22.32 -76.63
C PHE A 27 16.05 -23.27 -77.71
N PHE A 28 14.78 -23.66 -77.58
CA PHE A 28 13.82 -23.53 -78.68
C PHE A 28 12.40 -23.44 -78.12
N ASP A 29 11.62 -22.52 -78.67
CA ASP A 29 10.17 -22.41 -78.50
C ASP A 29 9.45 -23.56 -79.22
N ASP A 30 8.23 -23.88 -78.82
CA ASP A 30 7.18 -24.19 -79.80
C ASP A 30 5.78 -23.83 -79.28
N GLU A 31 4.87 -23.58 -80.20
CA GLU A 31 3.60 -22.90 -80.02
C GLU A 31 2.41 -23.84 -80.26
N SER A 32 1.23 -23.41 -79.80
CA SER A 32 -0.09 -23.72 -80.39
C SER A 32 -0.89 -24.99 -79.99
N GLN A 33 -2.17 -24.70 -79.71
CA GLN A 33 -3.40 -25.50 -79.91
C GLN A 33 -3.96 -26.35 -78.77
N GLN A 34 -5.01 -25.81 -78.11
CA GLN A 34 -6.39 -26.26 -78.36
C GLN A 34 -7.42 -25.20 -77.97
N GLU A 35 -8.29 -24.81 -78.90
CA GLU A 35 -9.55 -24.10 -78.60
C GLU A 35 -10.59 -25.06 -78.01
N LEU A 36 -11.51 -24.54 -77.19
CA LEU A 36 -12.96 -24.62 -77.44
C LEU A 36 -13.76 -23.82 -76.37
N ASP A 37 -14.27 -22.66 -76.78
CA ASP A 37 -15.38 -21.90 -76.17
C ASP A 37 -16.74 -22.61 -76.57
N PRO A 38 -18.00 -22.21 -76.20
CA PRO A 38 -18.43 -20.88 -75.76
C PRO A 38 -19.67 -20.68 -74.83
N ARG A 39 -19.95 -19.39 -74.54
CA ARG A 39 -21.21 -18.71 -74.12
C ARG A 39 -21.59 -18.68 -72.63
N CYS A 40 -22.20 -17.61 -72.09
CA CYS A 40 -22.36 -16.17 -72.44
C CYS A 40 -22.81 -15.46 -71.11
N VAL A 41 -22.19 -14.40 -70.60
CA VAL A 41 -22.16 -12.98 -71.03
C VAL A 41 -23.51 -12.25 -71.08
N HIS A 42 -23.75 -11.43 -70.04
CA HIS A 42 -24.37 -10.09 -70.06
C HIS A 42 -23.64 -9.28 -68.95
N GLY A 43 -23.26 -8.02 -69.06
CA GLY A 43 -23.33 -7.07 -70.18
C GLY A 43 -23.37 -5.64 -69.63
N LEU A 44 -22.27 -4.89 -69.68
CA LEU A 44 -22.21 -3.47 -69.26
C LEU A 44 -21.41 -2.63 -70.26
N HIS A 45 -22.00 -1.51 -70.67
CA HIS A 45 -21.39 -0.44 -71.46
C HIS A 45 -21.55 0.89 -70.68
N PRO A 46 -20.88 1.99 -71.07
CA PRO A 46 -20.45 3.04 -70.14
C PRO A 46 -21.26 4.34 -70.30
N PRO A 47 -20.83 5.46 -69.68
CA PRO A 47 -21.25 6.79 -70.10
C PRO A 47 -20.10 7.73 -70.50
N ALA A 48 -20.38 8.59 -71.48
CA ALA A 48 -19.62 9.81 -71.80
C ALA A 48 -20.47 11.06 -71.46
N GLN A 49 -19.80 12.20 -71.27
CA GLN A 49 -20.38 13.50 -70.89
C GLN A 49 -20.93 14.26 -72.13
N PRO A 50 -21.79 15.31 -72.03
CA PRO A 50 -21.29 16.68 -71.74
C PRO A 50 -22.27 17.74 -71.11
N ALA A 51 -21.68 18.83 -70.55
CA ALA A 51 -22.02 20.29 -70.60
C ALA A 51 -23.49 20.83 -70.47
N GLU A 52 -23.81 22.11 -70.14
CA GLU A 52 -23.17 23.43 -70.37
C GLU A 52 -23.64 24.57 -69.41
N GLN A 53 -22.81 25.64 -69.27
CA GLN A 53 -23.11 27.07 -68.93
C GLN A 53 -23.73 27.41 -67.52
N THR A 54 -23.43 28.52 -66.82
CA THR A 54 -22.94 29.88 -67.20
C THR A 54 -22.09 30.56 -66.08
N SER A 55 -21.17 31.47 -66.47
CA SER A 55 -20.47 32.58 -65.74
C SER A 55 -20.91 32.93 -64.29
N THR A 56 -20.03 33.37 -63.35
CA THR A 56 -19.16 34.57 -63.43
C THR A 56 -18.05 34.57 -62.33
N GLN A 57 -17.04 35.44 -62.45
CA GLN A 57 -15.85 35.52 -61.57
C GLN A 57 -16.04 36.18 -60.18
N LEU A 58 -15.03 35.97 -59.31
CA LEU A 58 -14.34 36.93 -58.40
C LEU A 58 -14.25 36.60 -56.87
N SER A 59 -13.00 36.44 -56.44
CA SER A 59 -12.39 37.00 -55.20
C SER A 59 -12.50 36.28 -53.84
N ARG A 60 -11.30 36.15 -53.24
CA ARG A 60 -10.91 36.14 -51.80
C ARG A 60 -12.04 36.37 -50.76
N LYS A 61 -12.16 35.49 -49.74
CA LYS A 61 -11.57 35.67 -48.38
C LYS A 61 -11.88 34.48 -47.43
N ALA A 62 -11.22 34.51 -46.27
CA ALA A 62 -11.21 33.53 -45.19
C ALA A 62 -12.52 33.36 -44.39
N GLY A 63 -12.62 32.21 -43.68
CA GLY A 63 -13.15 32.13 -42.30
C GLY A 63 -14.43 31.29 -42.06
N SER A 64 -14.33 30.29 -41.17
CA SER A 64 -15.43 29.54 -40.49
C SER A 64 -16.47 28.84 -41.40
N GLU A 65 -17.24 27.81 -41.00
CA GLU A 65 -17.28 26.90 -39.84
C GLU A 65 -18.19 25.71 -40.21
N THR A 66 -18.14 24.57 -39.49
CA THR A 66 -19.33 23.70 -39.32
C THR A 66 -19.23 22.71 -38.14
N ARG A 67 -19.35 23.27 -36.92
CA ARG A 67 -20.32 22.88 -35.86
C ARG A 67 -20.89 21.44 -35.80
N PRO A 68 -20.88 20.78 -34.62
CA PRO A 68 -21.84 19.74 -34.23
C PRO A 68 -23.09 20.30 -33.48
N SER A 69 -24.14 19.48 -33.38
CA SER A 69 -25.51 19.87 -32.97
C SER A 69 -25.71 20.22 -31.48
N GLY A 70 -26.82 20.90 -31.16
CA GLY A 70 -27.32 21.11 -29.78
C GLY A 70 -27.92 19.83 -29.16
N THR A 71 -28.29 19.74 -27.87
CA THR A 71 -28.83 20.73 -26.90
C THR A 71 -28.51 20.26 -25.45
N THR A 72 -28.86 20.88 -24.31
CA THR A 72 -29.77 21.99 -23.93
C THR A 72 -29.10 22.99 -22.98
N GLY A 73 -29.66 24.20 -22.80
CA GLY A 73 -29.02 25.29 -22.05
C GLY A 73 -29.42 25.47 -20.57
N LYS A 74 -28.49 26.03 -19.80
CA LYS A 74 -28.68 26.93 -18.64
C LYS A 74 -27.46 27.88 -18.58
N PRO A 75 -27.58 29.08 -17.99
CA PRO A 75 -26.58 30.14 -18.16
C PRO A 75 -25.26 29.81 -17.46
N SER A 76 -24.15 30.14 -18.11
CA SER A 76 -22.81 29.99 -17.53
C SER A 76 -22.66 30.91 -16.32
N SER A 77 -22.32 30.33 -15.16
CA SER A 77 -21.64 31.07 -14.10
C SER A 77 -20.29 31.60 -14.62
N PRO A 78 -19.75 32.70 -14.06
CA PRO A 78 -18.37 33.07 -14.33
C PRO A 78 -17.42 31.94 -13.89
N PRO A 79 -16.26 31.77 -14.53
CA PRO A 79 -15.27 30.81 -14.06
C PRO A 79 -14.91 31.17 -12.61
N PRO A 80 -14.76 30.17 -11.70
CA PRO A 80 -14.17 30.45 -10.41
C PRO A 80 -12.81 31.10 -10.65
N ALA A 81 -12.54 32.21 -9.96
CA ALA A 81 -11.23 32.84 -10.02
C ALA A 81 -10.18 31.77 -9.78
N VAL A 82 -9.10 31.78 -10.57
CA VAL A 82 -7.97 30.87 -10.37
C VAL A 82 -7.30 31.28 -9.06
N ILE A 83 -7.82 30.76 -7.95
CA ILE A 83 -7.16 30.78 -6.66
C ILE A 83 -5.93 29.92 -6.87
N ASP A 84 -4.76 30.55 -6.89
CA ASP A 84 -3.48 29.88 -7.03
C ASP A 84 -3.46 28.69 -6.06
N VAL A 85 -3.21 27.49 -6.58
CA VAL A 85 -3.18 26.26 -5.79
C VAL A 85 -2.14 26.39 -4.68
N ARG A 86 -1.06 27.17 -4.88
CA ARG A 86 -0.13 27.53 -3.81
C ARG A 86 -0.79 28.37 -2.73
N GLN A 87 -1.53 29.42 -3.09
CA GLN A 87 -2.23 30.27 -2.11
C GLN A 87 -3.36 29.53 -1.39
N MET A 88 -4.05 28.58 -2.04
CA MET A 88 -4.96 27.67 -1.35
C MET A 88 -4.20 26.78 -0.37
N ASN A 89 -3.07 26.19 -0.79
CA ASN A 89 -2.28 25.30 0.05
C ASN A 89 -1.69 26.04 1.25
N GLU A 90 -1.13 27.24 1.07
CA GLU A 90 -0.67 28.13 2.14
C GLU A 90 -1.78 28.48 3.13
N LYS A 91 -3.01 28.73 2.66
CA LYS A 91 -4.17 28.96 3.53
C LYS A 91 -4.59 27.69 4.28
N LEU A 92 -4.59 26.53 3.63
CA LEU A 92 -4.93 25.24 4.24
C LEU A 92 -3.89 24.84 5.30
N GLU A 93 -2.62 25.04 4.99
CA GLU A 93 -1.47 24.82 5.86
C GLU A 93 -1.52 25.78 7.06
N THR A 94 -1.83 27.06 6.85
CA THR A 94 -2.10 28.02 7.94
C THR A 94 -3.26 27.56 8.84
N ILE A 95 -4.38 27.08 8.26
CA ILE A 95 -5.55 26.60 9.03
C ILE A 95 -5.24 25.29 9.80
N LEU A 96 -4.39 24.41 9.28
CA LEU A 96 -3.94 23.20 9.98
C LEU A 96 -2.90 23.51 11.07
N PHE A 97 -2.01 24.47 10.83
CA PHE A 97 -0.88 24.77 11.70
C PHE A 97 -1.26 25.72 12.84
N GLN A 98 -2.21 26.65 12.64
CA GLN A 98 -2.69 27.58 13.67
C GLN A 98 -3.20 26.88 14.94
N PRO A 99 -4.13 25.89 14.90
CA PRO A 99 -4.57 25.18 16.10
C PRO A 99 -3.43 24.41 16.79
N CYS A 100 -2.43 23.97 16.04
CA CYS A 100 -1.25 23.30 16.59
C CYS A 100 -0.31 24.29 17.29
N GLN A 101 -0.07 25.46 16.69
CA GLN A 101 0.69 26.55 17.29
C GLN A 101 0.00 27.11 18.53
N GLU A 102 -1.31 27.38 18.48
CA GLU A 102 -2.09 27.84 19.64
C GLU A 102 -2.04 26.82 20.78
N ARG A 103 -2.21 25.51 20.48
CA ARG A 103 -2.06 24.44 21.47
C ARG A 103 -0.64 24.42 22.07
N ASP A 104 0.39 24.59 21.26
CA ASP A 104 1.78 24.51 21.73
C ASP A 104 2.27 25.79 22.43
N GLU A 105 1.69 26.95 22.09
CA GLU A 105 1.78 28.17 22.89
C GLU A 105 1.05 28.03 24.22
N LEU A 106 -0.17 27.49 24.24
CA LEU A 106 -0.91 27.23 25.47
C LEU A 106 -0.16 26.20 26.34
N ARG A 107 0.47 25.18 25.76
CA ARG A 107 1.40 24.28 26.47
C ARG A 107 2.63 25.00 26.98
N LYS A 108 3.25 25.91 26.22
CA LYS A 108 4.38 26.72 26.72
C LYS A 108 3.95 27.61 27.88
N ARG A 109 2.81 28.29 27.78
CA ARG A 109 2.24 29.12 28.85
C ARG A 109 1.96 28.27 30.09
N LEU A 110 1.36 27.09 29.93
CA LEU A 110 1.08 26.14 31.01
C LEU A 110 2.35 25.51 31.62
N ALA A 111 3.40 25.26 30.82
CA ALA A 111 4.69 24.75 31.30
C ALA A 111 5.53 25.84 32.00
N LEU A 112 5.31 27.11 31.68
CA LEU A 112 5.88 28.26 32.41
C LEU A 112 5.05 28.59 33.67
N SER A 113 3.79 28.19 33.73
CA SER A 113 2.99 28.12 34.98
C SER A 113 3.44 26.94 35.84
N SER A 114 4.60 27.09 36.49
CA SER A 114 5.11 26.07 37.43
C SER A 114 4.10 25.81 38.57
N PRO A 115 3.72 24.54 38.84
CA PRO A 115 2.84 24.19 39.95
C PRO A 115 3.60 24.24 41.28
N GLY A 116 3.84 25.46 41.79
CA GLY A 116 4.63 25.65 43.02
C GLY A 116 4.70 27.08 43.58
N SER A 117 3.91 28.03 43.09
CA SER A 117 3.95 29.43 43.56
C SER A 117 2.55 30.05 43.60
N THR A 118 1.85 29.85 44.73
CA THR A 118 0.76 30.71 45.29
C THR A 118 0.12 30.14 46.57
N PHE A 119 0.57 29.02 47.15
CA PHE A 119 -0.08 28.46 48.35
C PHE A 119 0.23 29.19 49.68
N ASP A 120 1.18 30.14 49.71
CA ASP A 120 1.50 30.92 50.92
C ASP A 120 0.78 32.28 51.03
N GLU A 121 0.17 32.82 49.96
CA GLU A 121 -0.42 34.16 49.96
C GLU A 121 -1.84 34.24 50.58
N CYS A 122 -2.28 33.20 51.30
CA CYS A 122 -3.59 33.16 51.98
C CYS A 122 -3.55 32.56 53.41
N ARG A 123 -2.37 32.59 54.06
CA ARG A 123 -2.24 32.32 55.51
C ARG A 123 -2.01 33.59 56.35
N SER A 124 -2.05 34.77 55.73
CA SER A 124 -1.80 36.08 56.34
C SER A 124 -3.06 36.83 56.84
N CYS A 125 -4.25 36.21 56.81
CA CYS A 125 -5.50 36.83 57.26
C CYS A 125 -6.27 35.98 58.29
N SER A 126 -5.65 35.66 59.43
CA SER A 126 -6.34 35.08 60.61
C SER A 126 -5.63 35.38 61.94
N SER A 127 -5.29 36.65 62.16
CA SER A 127 -5.13 37.41 63.43
C SER A 127 -4.69 38.81 62.96
N ASP A 128 -5.25 39.95 63.37
CA ASP A 128 -5.82 40.28 64.67
C ASP A 128 -7.13 41.12 64.60
N ILE A 129 -7.97 40.93 65.62
CA ILE A 129 -8.82 41.92 66.33
C ILE A 129 -9.17 43.22 65.57
N TYR A 130 -10.35 43.30 64.93
CA TYR A 130 -11.20 44.51 64.87
C TYR A 130 -12.67 44.14 64.57
N PRO A 131 -13.68 44.71 65.26
CA PRO A 131 -15.08 44.32 65.07
C PRO A 131 -15.79 45.17 64.01
N GLY A 132 -16.29 44.54 62.93
CA GLY A 132 -17.22 45.14 61.98
C GLY A 132 -16.98 44.78 60.51
N GLY A 133 -17.54 43.66 60.05
CA GLY A 133 -17.51 43.27 58.63
C GLY A 133 -18.67 42.32 58.25
N PRO A 134 -19.18 42.34 57.00
CA PRO A 134 -20.40 41.59 56.62
C PRO A 134 -20.19 40.07 56.53
N PRO A 135 -21.28 39.27 56.43
CA PRO A 135 -21.20 37.82 56.61
C PRO A 135 -20.41 37.09 55.52
N SER A 136 -19.61 36.13 55.97
CA SER A 136 -18.76 35.25 55.17
C SER A 136 -19.52 34.55 54.03
N HIS A 137 -19.12 34.83 52.78
CA HIS A 137 -19.35 33.94 51.65
C HIS A 137 -18.46 32.70 51.84
N LYS A 138 -19.06 31.53 52.11
CA LYS A 138 -18.32 30.30 52.41
C LYS A 138 -17.67 29.73 51.14
N PRO A 139 -16.32 29.65 51.02
CA PRO A 139 -15.64 29.15 49.81
C PRO A 139 -16.02 27.73 49.41
N ASN A 140 -16.46 26.91 50.37
CA ASN A 140 -16.84 25.51 50.19
C ASN A 140 -18.03 25.32 49.21
N HIS A 141 -18.97 26.29 49.15
CA HIS A 141 -20.10 26.24 48.21
C HIS A 141 -19.74 26.61 46.77
N GLU A 142 -18.58 27.22 46.53
CA GLU A 142 -18.09 27.53 45.19
C GLU A 142 -17.24 26.38 44.65
N TYR A 143 -16.38 25.82 45.51
CA TYR A 143 -15.61 24.61 45.20
C TYR A 143 -16.51 23.43 44.81
N GLU A 144 -17.54 23.11 45.59
CA GLU A 144 -18.41 21.96 45.28
C GLU A 144 -19.25 22.19 44.02
N ARG A 145 -19.59 23.45 43.71
CA ARG A 145 -20.27 23.84 42.46
C ARG A 145 -19.36 23.64 41.25
N LEU A 146 -18.10 24.07 41.35
CA LEU A 146 -17.07 23.87 40.34
C LEU A 146 -16.77 22.38 40.14
N LYS A 147 -16.67 21.59 41.21
CA LYS A 147 -16.49 20.13 41.14
C LYS A 147 -17.64 19.44 40.43
N ILE A 148 -18.89 19.79 40.71
CA ILE A 148 -20.06 19.28 39.97
C ILE A 148 -19.99 19.69 38.49
N GLN A 149 -19.53 20.92 38.19
CA GLN A 149 -19.35 21.39 36.81
C GLN A 149 -18.25 20.61 36.07
N CYS A 150 -17.11 20.33 36.72
CA CYS A 150 -16.06 19.46 36.20
C CYS A 150 -16.58 18.02 35.97
N MET A 151 -17.25 17.42 36.95
CA MET A 151 -17.83 16.08 36.82
C MET A 151 -18.85 15.97 35.69
N LYS A 152 -19.62 17.03 35.42
CA LYS A 152 -20.52 17.11 34.26
C LYS A 152 -19.78 17.28 32.92
N ALA A 153 -18.64 17.97 32.89
CA ALA A 153 -17.85 18.16 31.68
C ALA A 153 -16.96 16.94 31.30
N MET A 154 -16.63 16.06 32.25
CA MET A 154 -15.79 14.88 31.98
C MET A 154 -16.37 13.90 30.93
N PRO A 155 -17.68 13.56 30.94
CA PRO A 155 -18.30 12.76 29.87
C PRO A 155 -18.23 13.43 28.50
N ASP A 156 -18.42 14.75 28.43
CA ASP A 156 -18.37 15.51 27.18
C ASP A 156 -16.94 15.53 26.61
N LEU A 157 -15.93 15.72 27.46
CA LEU A 157 -14.52 15.62 27.07
C LEU A 157 -14.18 14.21 26.55
N GLN A 158 -14.66 13.16 27.23
CA GLN A 158 -14.45 11.77 26.80
C GLN A 158 -15.17 11.46 25.48
N SER A 159 -16.38 12.00 25.28
CA SER A 159 -17.13 11.93 24.02
C SER A 159 -16.39 12.64 22.89
N LEU A 160 -15.91 13.87 23.13
CA LEU A 160 -15.15 14.66 22.17
C LEU A 160 -13.82 13.98 21.80
N GLN A 161 -13.11 13.39 22.75
CA GLN A 161 -11.91 12.57 22.49
C GLN A 161 -12.24 11.38 21.57
N ASN A 162 -13.33 10.65 21.86
CA ASN A 162 -13.78 9.53 21.04
C ASN A 162 -14.23 9.97 19.63
N GLN A 163 -14.85 11.15 19.51
CA GLN A 163 -15.21 11.75 18.21
C GLN A 163 -13.96 12.15 17.43
N HIS A 164 -12.98 12.79 18.08
CA HIS A 164 -11.69 13.15 17.48
C HIS A 164 -10.95 11.91 16.96
N THR A 165 -10.85 10.83 17.74
CA THR A 165 -10.23 9.57 17.29
C THR A 165 -10.97 8.96 16.08
N LYS A 166 -12.31 9.05 16.03
CA LYS A 166 -13.10 8.59 14.87
C LYS A 166 -12.93 9.50 13.65
N ALA A 167 -12.81 10.81 13.84
CA ALA A 167 -12.56 11.76 12.76
C ALA A 167 -11.16 11.55 12.17
N LEU A 168 -10.14 11.43 13.02
CA LEU A 168 -8.75 11.19 12.63
C LEU A 168 -8.62 9.92 11.76
N LYS A 169 -9.25 8.80 12.16
CA LYS A 169 -9.27 7.57 11.34
C LYS A 169 -9.87 7.76 9.95
N ARG A 170 -10.97 8.52 9.83
CA ARG A 170 -11.56 8.83 8.52
C ARG A 170 -10.66 9.74 7.68
N CYS A 171 -9.94 10.67 8.30
CA CYS A 171 -8.93 11.48 7.60
C CYS A 171 -7.76 10.61 7.13
N GLU A 172 -7.27 9.66 7.94
CA GLU A 172 -6.25 8.69 7.53
C GLU A 172 -6.70 7.77 6.39
N GLU A 173 -7.96 7.33 6.40
CA GLU A 173 -8.57 6.53 5.32
C GLU A 173 -8.70 7.35 4.03
N SER A 174 -9.22 8.59 4.12
CA SER A 174 -9.35 9.50 2.98
C SER A 174 -8.00 9.92 2.41
N ALA A 175 -6.95 10.06 3.23
CA ALA A 175 -5.59 10.35 2.77
C ALA A 175 -5.03 9.18 1.95
N LYS A 176 -5.17 7.93 2.44
CA LYS A 176 -4.75 6.72 1.69
C LYS A 176 -5.49 6.58 0.37
N GLU A 177 -6.76 6.93 0.32
CA GLU A 177 -7.56 6.94 -0.91
C GLU A 177 -7.07 8.03 -1.89
N ALA A 178 -6.76 9.23 -1.40
CA ALA A 178 -6.16 10.29 -2.22
C ALA A 178 -4.78 9.88 -2.77
N ASP A 179 -3.90 9.28 -1.95
CA ASP A 179 -2.59 8.77 -2.37
C ASP A 179 -2.71 7.65 -3.43
N PHE A 180 -3.71 6.78 -3.28
CA PHE A 180 -4.03 5.75 -4.27
C PHE A 180 -4.45 6.36 -5.61
N TYR A 181 -5.38 7.30 -5.61
CA TYR A 181 -5.80 7.98 -6.85
C TYR A 181 -4.69 8.84 -7.46
N HIS A 182 -3.86 9.49 -6.65
CA HIS A 182 -2.69 10.24 -7.14
C HIS A 182 -1.67 9.32 -7.81
N THR A 183 -1.37 8.16 -7.21
CA THR A 183 -0.48 7.14 -7.79
C THR A 183 -1.05 6.59 -9.10
N LEU A 184 -2.36 6.31 -9.13
CA LEU A 184 -3.06 5.84 -10.33
C LEU A 184 -3.03 6.90 -11.45
N HIS A 185 -3.26 8.18 -11.11
CA HIS A 185 -3.22 9.27 -12.08
C HIS A 185 -1.82 9.48 -12.66
N SER A 186 -0.78 9.50 -11.81
CA SER A 186 0.62 9.58 -12.27
C SER A 186 1.00 8.44 -13.21
N ARG A 187 0.52 7.22 -12.94
CA ARG A 187 0.69 6.08 -13.86
C ARG A 187 -0.05 6.30 -15.18
N LEU A 188 -1.32 6.69 -15.15
CA LEU A 188 -2.12 6.93 -16.35
C LEU A 188 -1.53 8.03 -17.24
N LEU A 189 -0.94 9.09 -16.65
CA LEU A 189 -0.19 10.11 -17.39
C LEU A 189 1.07 9.55 -18.06
N SER A 190 1.81 8.68 -17.38
CA SER A 190 2.97 7.99 -17.97
C SER A 190 2.56 7.07 -19.13
N ASP A 191 1.50 6.28 -18.94
CA ASP A 191 0.97 5.38 -19.96
C ASP A 191 0.43 6.18 -21.17
N GLN A 192 -0.21 7.33 -20.93
CA GLN A 192 -0.65 8.27 -21.97
C GLN A 192 0.53 8.85 -22.77
N SER A 193 1.58 9.33 -22.10
CA SER A 193 2.79 9.87 -22.75
C SER A 193 3.47 8.82 -23.63
N GLN A 194 3.56 7.58 -23.15
CA GLN A 194 4.17 6.47 -23.91
C GLN A 194 3.39 6.16 -25.19
N VAL A 195 2.05 6.13 -25.12
CA VAL A 195 1.18 5.90 -26.29
C VAL A 195 1.27 7.05 -27.30
N GLU A 196 1.46 8.29 -26.84
CA GLU A 196 1.66 9.45 -27.71
C GLU A 196 3.01 9.39 -28.46
N GLU A 197 4.09 9.02 -27.77
CA GLU A 197 5.41 8.77 -28.39
C GLU A 197 5.40 7.62 -29.41
N ASP A 198 4.68 6.54 -29.11
CA ASP A 198 4.51 5.38 -29.99
C ASP A 198 3.68 5.75 -31.23
N MET A 199 2.58 6.48 -31.05
CA MET A 199 1.77 7.02 -32.14
C MET A 199 2.62 7.90 -33.08
N ASP A 200 3.42 8.81 -32.54
CA ASP A 200 4.26 9.68 -33.36
C ASP A 200 5.41 8.93 -34.03
N THR A 201 5.89 7.85 -33.41
CA THR A 201 6.84 6.92 -34.03
C THR A 201 6.22 6.15 -35.18
N LEU A 202 4.96 5.72 -35.06
CA LEU A 202 4.20 5.10 -36.14
C LEU A 202 3.89 6.09 -37.27
N LYS A 203 3.51 7.35 -36.98
CA LYS A 203 3.35 8.42 -37.99
C LYS A 203 4.64 8.64 -38.77
N ARG A 204 5.79 8.74 -38.07
CA ARG A 204 7.12 8.87 -38.71
C ARG A 204 7.45 7.69 -39.63
N LYS A 205 7.19 6.45 -39.20
CA LYS A 205 7.37 5.23 -40.02
C LYS A 205 6.43 5.20 -41.23
N ASN A 206 5.15 5.53 -41.05
CA ASN A 206 4.17 5.59 -42.14
C ASN A 206 4.57 6.62 -43.21
N ASN A 207 4.96 7.82 -42.79
CA ASN A 207 5.46 8.86 -43.70
C ASN A 207 6.73 8.44 -44.45
N GLN A 208 7.57 7.59 -43.85
CA GLN A 208 8.74 7.03 -44.53
C GLN A 208 8.34 5.99 -45.58
N LEU A 209 7.46 5.05 -45.25
CA LEU A 209 6.94 4.05 -46.18
C LEU A 209 6.20 4.68 -47.37
N VAL A 210 5.48 5.79 -47.15
CA VAL A 210 4.83 6.56 -48.21
C VAL A 210 5.86 7.11 -49.21
N ARG A 211 6.98 7.67 -48.73
CA ARG A 211 8.06 8.14 -49.63
C ARG A 211 8.74 7.01 -50.38
N GLU A 212 8.96 5.88 -49.73
CA GLU A 212 9.56 4.68 -50.36
C GLU A 212 8.65 4.12 -51.44
N ARG A 213 7.33 4.05 -51.20
CA ARG A 213 6.32 3.75 -52.23
C ARG A 213 6.43 4.71 -53.41
N ASP A 214 6.46 6.02 -53.16
CA ASP A 214 6.50 7.02 -54.23
C ASP A 214 7.77 6.92 -55.07
N HIS A 215 8.91 6.67 -54.44
CA HIS A 215 10.17 6.48 -55.14
C HIS A 215 10.16 5.18 -55.99
N LEU A 216 9.62 4.09 -55.46
CA LEU A 216 9.46 2.83 -56.21
C LEU A 216 8.47 2.99 -57.37
N GLN A 217 7.38 3.73 -57.17
CA GLN A 217 6.42 4.03 -58.23
C GLN A 217 7.09 4.83 -59.37
N GLN A 218 7.83 5.89 -59.06
CA GLN A 218 8.60 6.66 -60.04
C GLN A 218 9.61 5.79 -60.80
N SER A 219 10.32 4.90 -60.10
CA SER A 219 11.25 3.96 -60.74
C SER A 219 10.54 2.96 -61.66
N CYS A 220 9.33 2.52 -61.33
CA CYS A 220 8.52 1.65 -62.19
C CYS A 220 7.98 2.39 -63.41
N GLU A 221 7.62 3.67 -63.28
CA GLU A 221 7.18 4.52 -64.38
C GLU A 221 8.33 4.81 -65.37
N GLU A 222 9.54 5.11 -64.86
CA GLU A 222 10.73 5.32 -65.71
C GLU A 222 11.15 4.03 -66.44
N MET A 223 11.11 2.86 -65.78
CA MET A 223 11.42 1.59 -66.45
C MET A 223 10.43 1.25 -67.57
N LYS A 224 9.15 1.63 -67.46
CA LYS A 224 8.18 1.51 -68.55
C LYS A 224 8.51 2.47 -69.69
N ARG A 225 8.80 3.74 -69.37
CA ARG A 225 9.17 4.76 -70.35
C ARG A 225 10.38 4.34 -71.20
N LEU A 226 11.42 3.80 -70.56
CA LEU A 226 12.61 3.27 -71.24
C LEU A 226 12.28 2.06 -72.13
N HIS A 227 11.41 1.16 -71.67
CA HIS A 227 10.96 0.01 -72.47
C HIS A 227 10.18 0.43 -73.74
N ASP A 228 9.32 1.44 -73.61
CA ASP A 228 8.57 2.01 -74.75
C ASP A 228 9.52 2.68 -75.77
N GLU A 229 10.62 3.30 -75.30
CA GLU A 229 11.68 3.84 -76.15
C GLU A 229 12.46 2.74 -76.87
N ASP A 230 12.89 1.68 -76.17
CA ASP A 230 13.58 0.52 -76.78
C ASP A 230 12.72 -0.15 -77.86
N LEU A 231 11.41 -0.32 -77.62
CA LEU A 231 10.46 -0.89 -78.59
C LEU A 231 10.35 -0.03 -79.86
N LYS A 232 10.39 1.29 -79.72
CA LYS A 232 10.37 2.23 -80.84
C LYS A 232 11.65 2.14 -81.66
N ASP A 233 12.82 2.17 -81.00
CA ASP A 233 14.12 2.08 -81.67
C ASP A 233 14.28 0.76 -82.45
N ILE A 234 13.80 -0.36 -81.88
CA ILE A 234 13.74 -1.66 -82.58
C ILE A 234 12.87 -1.60 -83.84
N THR A 235 11.75 -0.88 -83.78
CA THR A 235 10.81 -0.73 -84.91
C THR A 235 11.40 0.15 -86.02
N ASP A 236 12.08 1.24 -85.67
CA ASP A 236 12.77 2.12 -86.60
C ASP A 236 13.96 1.40 -87.26
N LEU A 237 14.74 0.62 -86.50
CA LEU A 237 15.84 -0.21 -87.03
C LEU A 237 15.34 -1.25 -88.04
N ARG A 238 14.24 -1.95 -87.76
CA ARG A 238 13.61 -2.91 -88.69
C ARG A 238 13.19 -2.23 -89.99
N SER A 239 12.58 -1.05 -89.90
CA SER A 239 12.13 -0.26 -91.05
C SER A 239 13.30 0.20 -91.93
N GLN A 240 14.38 0.71 -91.32
CA GLN A 240 15.61 1.07 -92.04
C GLN A 240 16.24 -0.13 -92.77
N LEU A 241 16.27 -1.30 -92.12
CA LEU A 241 16.86 -2.51 -92.70
C LEU A 241 16.07 -2.97 -93.94
N GLN A 242 14.74 -2.91 -93.88
CA GLN A 242 13.85 -3.20 -95.01
C GLN A 242 13.99 -2.18 -96.16
N GLN A 243 14.37 -0.93 -95.87
CA GLN A 243 14.63 0.09 -96.89
C GLN A 243 16.01 -0.07 -97.55
N VAL A 244 17.04 -0.44 -96.79
CA VAL A 244 18.39 -0.75 -97.33
C VAL A 244 18.33 -1.95 -98.27
N MET A 245 17.54 -2.99 -97.95
CA MET A 245 17.33 -4.14 -98.83
C MET A 245 16.68 -3.78 -100.19
N LYS A 246 16.13 -2.57 -100.37
CA LYS A 246 15.51 -2.11 -101.62
C LYS A 246 16.44 -1.28 -102.51
N GLN A 247 17.67 -0.97 -102.07
CA GLN A 247 18.62 -0.14 -102.84
C GLN A 247 19.93 -0.88 -103.11
N ASN A 248 20.07 -1.42 -104.31
CA ASN A 248 21.26 -2.18 -104.74
C ASN A 248 22.53 -1.31 -104.70
N GLY A 249 23.57 -1.83 -104.02
CA GLY A 249 24.76 -1.07 -103.68
C GLY A 249 25.83 -0.95 -104.78
N SER A 250 26.59 0.15 -104.71
CA SER A 250 27.84 0.36 -105.48
C SER A 250 29.07 0.21 -104.57
N SER A 251 30.22 -0.14 -105.15
CA SER A 251 31.45 -0.51 -104.42
C SER A 251 32.04 0.63 -103.57
N GLN A 252 32.01 1.87 -104.07
CA GLN A 252 32.43 3.04 -103.29
C GLN A 252 31.45 3.33 -102.13
N THR A 253 30.19 2.90 -102.29
CA THR A 253 29.14 2.92 -101.26
C THR A 253 29.27 1.78 -100.25
N LEU A 254 30.20 0.82 -100.46
CA LEU A 254 30.42 -0.36 -99.60
C LEU A 254 31.59 -0.14 -98.61
N ASN A 255 32.60 0.63 -99.00
CA ASN A 255 33.73 0.96 -98.12
C ASN A 255 33.34 1.91 -96.96
N LYS A 256 32.38 2.84 -97.21
CA LYS A 256 31.79 3.70 -96.16
C LYS A 256 31.09 2.90 -95.04
N PRO A 257 30.13 1.99 -95.34
CA PRO A 257 29.51 1.16 -94.32
C PRO A 257 30.49 0.17 -93.67
N TYR A 258 31.55 -0.29 -94.36
CA TYR A 258 32.61 -1.08 -93.72
C TYR A 258 33.35 -0.28 -92.65
N ASN A 259 33.85 0.92 -92.98
CA ASN A 259 34.49 1.80 -91.99
C ASN A 259 33.53 2.22 -90.87
N LYS A 260 32.24 2.44 -91.18
CA LYS A 260 31.18 2.70 -90.19
C LYS A 260 30.92 1.49 -89.29
N ALA A 261 30.98 0.27 -89.82
CA ALA A 261 30.83 -0.97 -89.06
C ALA A 261 32.04 -1.22 -88.15
N MET A 262 33.26 -0.96 -88.63
CA MET A 262 34.48 -1.00 -87.80
C MET A 262 34.42 0.02 -86.66
N GLY A 263 34.03 1.27 -86.93
CA GLY A 263 33.84 2.28 -85.89
C GLY A 263 32.75 1.90 -84.87
N LYS A 264 31.65 1.27 -85.32
CA LYS A 264 30.63 0.70 -84.42
C LYS A 264 31.18 -0.44 -83.57
N LEU A 265 31.99 -1.35 -84.14
CA LEU A 265 32.61 -2.47 -83.41
C LEU A 265 33.58 -1.97 -82.33
N GLU A 266 34.38 -0.94 -82.63
CA GLU A 266 35.25 -0.25 -81.67
C GLU A 266 34.44 0.40 -80.54
N GLY A 267 33.28 1.00 -80.86
CA GLY A 267 32.31 1.52 -79.88
C GLY A 267 31.78 0.44 -78.97
N VAL A 268 31.17 -0.62 -79.53
CA VAL A 268 30.62 -1.77 -78.79
C VAL A 268 31.66 -2.42 -77.89
N LYS A 269 32.92 -2.50 -78.32
CA LYS A 269 34.02 -3.01 -77.49
C LYS A 269 34.28 -2.12 -76.27
N LYS A 270 34.31 -0.79 -76.44
CA LYS A 270 34.43 0.17 -75.33
C LYS A 270 33.24 0.10 -74.37
N ASP A 271 32.03 -0.03 -74.91
CA ASP A 271 30.80 -0.15 -74.12
C ASP A 271 30.79 -1.45 -73.31
N TYR A 272 31.28 -2.55 -73.90
CA TYR A 272 31.47 -3.84 -73.22
C TYR A 272 32.52 -3.74 -72.09
N ASP A 273 33.67 -3.13 -72.34
CA ASP A 273 34.71 -2.94 -71.31
C ASP A 273 34.20 -2.03 -70.16
N ALA A 274 33.44 -0.98 -70.49
CA ALA A 274 32.79 -0.12 -69.49
C ALA A 274 31.68 -0.84 -68.71
N LEU A 275 30.89 -1.70 -69.37
CA LEU A 275 29.89 -2.55 -68.71
C LEU A 275 30.54 -3.58 -67.78
N ARG A 276 31.62 -4.23 -68.23
CA ARG A 276 32.41 -5.18 -67.43
C ARG A 276 33.01 -4.50 -66.20
N LYS A 277 33.52 -3.27 -66.34
CA LYS A 277 34.03 -2.49 -65.20
C LYS A 277 32.90 -2.19 -64.19
N ARG A 278 31.75 -1.68 -64.64
CA ARG A 278 30.58 -1.42 -63.79
C ARG A 278 30.04 -2.67 -63.10
N TYR A 279 30.05 -3.82 -63.78
CA TYR A 279 29.69 -5.11 -63.18
C TYR A 279 30.66 -5.50 -62.06
N ASN A 280 31.98 -5.41 -62.29
CA ASN A 280 32.99 -5.70 -61.27
C ASN A 280 32.88 -4.75 -60.06
N GLU A 281 32.65 -3.45 -60.30
CA GLU A 281 32.40 -2.45 -59.24
C GLU A 281 31.14 -2.81 -58.44
N LYS A 282 30.05 -3.21 -59.10
CA LYS A 282 28.81 -3.65 -58.42
C LYS A 282 28.99 -4.95 -57.63
N MET A 283 29.76 -5.91 -58.14
CA MET A 283 30.13 -7.14 -57.40
C MET A 283 30.99 -6.83 -56.17
N ALA A 284 31.93 -5.89 -56.27
CA ALA A 284 32.75 -5.45 -55.14
C ALA A 284 31.91 -4.74 -54.05
N SER A 285 30.95 -3.89 -54.45
CA SER A 285 29.97 -3.30 -53.53
C SER A 285 29.15 -4.39 -52.84
N TYR A 286 28.56 -5.32 -53.61
CA TYR A 286 27.75 -6.42 -53.07
C TYR A 286 28.51 -7.26 -52.03
N ASN A 287 29.77 -7.64 -52.31
CA ASN A 287 30.59 -8.40 -51.36
C ASN A 287 30.89 -7.59 -50.07
N THR A 288 31.03 -6.27 -50.18
CA THR A 288 31.23 -5.37 -49.03
C THR A 288 29.95 -5.26 -48.20
N ASP A 289 28.79 -5.12 -48.86
CA ASP A 289 27.48 -5.07 -48.21
C ASP A 289 27.13 -6.40 -47.52
N LEU A 290 27.45 -7.53 -48.15
CA LEU A 290 27.28 -8.88 -47.59
C LEU A 290 28.13 -9.07 -46.33
N SER A 291 29.42 -8.71 -46.38
CA SER A 291 30.32 -8.78 -45.22
C SER A 291 29.82 -7.92 -44.05
N ARG A 292 29.27 -6.73 -44.35
CA ARG A 292 28.65 -5.84 -43.36
C ARG A 292 27.38 -6.43 -42.76
N LEU A 293 26.57 -7.14 -43.55
CA LEU A 293 25.37 -7.83 -43.08
C LEU A 293 25.75 -8.99 -42.14
N GLU A 294 26.70 -9.84 -42.53
CA GLU A 294 27.20 -10.95 -41.71
C GLU A 294 27.74 -10.48 -40.35
N GLN A 295 28.48 -9.36 -40.33
CA GLN A 295 28.92 -8.72 -39.09
C GLN A 295 27.72 -8.32 -38.21
N LYS A 296 26.70 -7.67 -38.79
CA LYS A 296 25.51 -7.22 -38.04
C LYS A 296 24.66 -8.39 -37.54
N GLU A 297 24.56 -9.49 -38.28
CA GLU A 297 23.96 -10.74 -37.79
C GLU A 297 24.78 -11.38 -36.66
N GLY A 298 26.11 -11.29 -36.71
CA GLY A 298 27.00 -11.72 -35.63
C GLY A 298 26.79 -10.92 -34.35
N GLU A 299 26.74 -9.59 -34.47
CA GLU A 299 26.42 -8.65 -33.38
C GLU A 299 25.02 -8.92 -32.81
N ASN A 300 24.01 -9.09 -33.66
CA ASN A 300 22.63 -9.38 -33.24
C ASN A 300 22.53 -10.73 -32.49
N ARG A 301 23.16 -11.80 -33.01
CA ARG A 301 23.27 -13.10 -32.31
C ARG A 301 23.99 -12.98 -30.95
N ARG A 302 24.96 -12.06 -30.81
CA ARG A 302 25.63 -11.77 -29.53
C ARG A 302 24.76 -10.96 -28.58
N LEU A 303 23.96 -10.01 -29.06
CA LEU A 303 23.03 -9.24 -28.26
C LEU A 303 21.88 -10.10 -27.75
N GLN A 304 21.28 -10.94 -28.60
CA GLN A 304 20.24 -11.90 -28.19
C GLN A 304 20.72 -12.79 -27.03
N LYS A 305 21.92 -13.39 -27.15
CA LYS A 305 22.53 -14.19 -26.07
C LYS A 305 22.81 -13.42 -24.78
N GLN A 306 22.88 -12.09 -24.81
CA GLN A 306 22.98 -11.26 -23.61
C GLN A 306 21.61 -10.97 -23.01
N ILE A 307 20.61 -10.68 -23.84
CA ILE A 307 19.20 -10.54 -23.45
C ILE A 307 18.74 -11.84 -22.75
N ASP A 308 18.92 -13.01 -23.37
CA ASP A 308 18.52 -14.31 -22.80
C ASP A 308 19.15 -14.57 -21.41
N LYS A 309 20.40 -14.13 -21.20
CA LYS A 309 21.10 -14.24 -19.91
C LYS A 309 20.54 -13.27 -18.87
N LEU A 310 20.15 -12.06 -19.28
CA LEU A 310 19.54 -11.07 -18.40
C LEU A 310 18.12 -11.49 -18.01
N SER A 311 17.31 -11.99 -18.95
CA SER A 311 15.97 -12.53 -18.67
C SER A 311 16.01 -13.64 -17.64
N ARG A 312 16.90 -14.64 -17.79
CA ARG A 312 17.06 -15.73 -16.79
C ARG A 312 17.50 -15.22 -15.41
N ARG A 313 18.34 -14.18 -15.34
CA ARG A 313 18.70 -13.54 -14.06
C ARG A 313 17.51 -12.82 -13.43
N PHE A 314 16.71 -12.13 -14.25
CA PHE A 314 15.49 -11.46 -13.80
C PHE A 314 14.45 -12.47 -13.27
N GLU A 315 14.19 -13.55 -14.01
CA GLU A 315 13.33 -14.67 -13.58
C GLU A 315 13.79 -15.27 -12.23
N THR A 316 15.11 -15.48 -12.07
CA THR A 316 15.70 -16.00 -10.82
C THR A 316 15.47 -15.03 -9.67
N GLY A 317 15.80 -13.74 -9.85
CA GLY A 317 15.59 -12.71 -8.83
C GLY A 317 14.11 -12.49 -8.48
N GLN A 318 13.21 -12.63 -9.45
CA GLN A 318 11.76 -12.59 -9.23
C GLN A 318 11.29 -13.78 -8.41
N GLN A 319 11.83 -14.98 -8.64
CA GLN A 319 11.53 -16.17 -7.85
C GLN A 319 12.05 -16.04 -6.40
N GLU A 320 13.26 -15.49 -6.22
CA GLU A 320 13.83 -15.20 -4.89
C GLU A 320 13.02 -14.15 -4.14
N LEU A 321 12.65 -13.04 -4.79
CA LEU A 321 11.77 -12.02 -4.22
C LEU A 321 10.40 -12.58 -3.81
N SER A 322 9.83 -13.48 -4.62
CA SER A 322 8.58 -14.18 -4.30
C SER A 322 8.71 -15.06 -3.05
N LYS A 323 9.79 -15.83 -2.93
CA LYS A 323 10.11 -16.65 -1.75
C LYS A 323 10.29 -15.79 -0.48
N ALA A 324 11.08 -14.71 -0.56
CA ALA A 324 11.29 -13.79 0.54
C ALA A 324 9.98 -13.08 0.97
N THR A 325 9.13 -12.72 0.01
CA THR A 325 7.80 -12.14 0.28
C THR A 325 6.89 -13.14 1.00
N ALA A 326 6.94 -14.43 0.66
CA ALA A 326 6.19 -15.47 1.35
C ALA A 326 6.70 -15.68 2.78
N GLN A 327 8.02 -15.69 2.99
CA GLN A 327 8.64 -15.80 4.32
C GLN A 327 8.29 -14.61 5.23
N ASN A 328 8.38 -13.37 4.73
CA ASN A 328 7.98 -12.18 5.47
C ASN A 328 6.50 -12.22 5.89
N LYS A 329 5.61 -12.73 5.03
CA LYS A 329 4.20 -12.92 5.38
C LYS A 329 3.98 -13.95 6.50
N GLU A 330 4.84 -14.97 6.62
CA GLU A 330 4.72 -15.92 7.73
C GLU A 330 5.31 -15.38 9.03
N LEU A 331 6.48 -14.72 8.97
CA LEU A 331 7.05 -14.02 10.14
C LEU A 331 6.09 -12.96 10.69
N GLN A 332 5.35 -12.26 9.84
CA GLN A 332 4.29 -11.34 10.24
C GLN A 332 3.17 -12.04 11.03
N ARG A 333 2.72 -13.22 10.57
CA ARG A 333 1.72 -14.03 11.30
C ARG A 333 2.26 -14.58 12.61
N GLU A 334 3.54 -14.94 12.67
CA GLU A 334 4.19 -15.36 13.91
C GLU A 334 4.26 -14.24 14.93
N MET A 335 4.65 -13.03 14.50
CA MET A 335 4.64 -11.85 15.35
C MET A 335 3.24 -11.53 15.87
N GLU A 336 2.21 -11.62 15.02
CA GLU A 336 0.80 -11.43 15.43
C GLU A 336 0.33 -12.51 16.43
N ARG A 337 0.69 -13.78 16.21
CA ARG A 337 0.44 -14.88 17.16
C ARG A 337 1.10 -14.61 18.52
N MET A 338 2.39 -14.27 18.54
CA MET A 338 3.13 -13.96 19.76
C MET A 338 2.57 -12.73 20.48
N GLN A 339 2.16 -11.69 19.75
CA GLN A 339 1.54 -10.48 20.33
C GLN A 339 0.20 -10.79 21.01
N ALA A 340 -0.60 -11.70 20.45
CA ALA A 340 -1.83 -12.18 21.08
C ALA A 340 -1.54 -12.97 22.37
N GLU A 341 -0.51 -13.83 22.37
CA GLU A 341 -0.10 -14.55 23.58
C GLU A 341 0.42 -13.62 24.68
N VAL A 342 1.31 -12.67 24.37
CA VAL A 342 1.78 -11.64 25.32
C VAL A 342 0.61 -10.88 25.94
N THR A 343 -0.39 -10.52 25.13
CA THR A 343 -1.61 -9.85 25.60
C THR A 343 -2.39 -10.76 26.56
N ARG A 344 -2.63 -12.03 26.20
CA ARG A 344 -3.31 -13.03 27.04
C ARG A 344 -2.58 -13.26 28.37
N PHE A 345 -1.25 -13.41 28.34
CA PHE A 345 -0.43 -13.55 29.55
C PHE A 345 -0.54 -12.32 30.46
N LYS A 346 -0.52 -11.11 29.90
CA LYS A 346 -0.67 -9.88 30.68
C LYS A 346 -2.05 -9.76 31.33
N THR A 347 -3.12 -10.14 30.64
CA THR A 347 -4.48 -10.23 31.23
C THR A 347 -4.53 -11.25 32.37
N MET A 348 -3.91 -12.42 32.19
CA MET A 348 -3.86 -13.47 33.21
C MET A 348 -3.05 -13.05 34.44
N GLN A 349 -1.91 -12.38 34.23
CA GLN A 349 -1.09 -11.80 35.29
C GLN A 349 -1.87 -10.75 36.10
N LEU A 350 -2.54 -9.81 35.42
CA LEU A 350 -3.37 -8.78 36.08
C LEU A 350 -4.53 -9.39 36.88
N LYS A 351 -5.11 -10.50 36.42
CA LYS A 351 -6.12 -11.24 37.20
C LYS A 351 -5.49 -11.86 38.45
N ALA A 352 -4.39 -12.59 38.31
CA ALA A 352 -3.70 -13.23 39.43
C ALA A 352 -3.25 -12.23 40.51
N VAL A 353 -2.77 -11.04 40.11
CA VAL A 353 -2.41 -9.96 41.05
C VAL A 353 -3.64 -9.43 41.79
N LYS A 354 -4.78 -9.25 41.11
CA LYS A 354 -6.03 -8.82 41.76
C LYS A 354 -6.57 -9.86 42.74
N ASP A 355 -6.53 -11.14 42.37
CA ASP A 355 -7.03 -12.21 43.23
C ASP A 355 -6.09 -12.42 44.44
N ALA A 356 -4.76 -12.29 44.27
CA ALA A 356 -3.81 -12.28 45.38
C ALA A 356 -4.02 -11.11 46.36
N GLN A 357 -4.39 -9.92 45.86
CA GLN A 357 -4.72 -8.77 46.70
C GLN A 357 -5.99 -9.01 47.53
N LYS A 358 -7.03 -9.64 46.97
CA LYS A 358 -8.24 -10.03 47.74
C LYS A 358 -7.91 -11.01 48.87
N TYR A 359 -7.15 -12.07 48.57
CA TYR A 359 -6.76 -13.04 49.59
C TYR A 359 -5.91 -12.42 50.71
N LYS A 360 -5.15 -11.37 50.40
CA LYS A 360 -4.44 -10.56 51.40
C LYS A 360 -5.43 -9.77 52.26
N GLU A 361 -6.40 -9.09 51.66
CA GLU A 361 -7.45 -8.33 52.36
C GLU A 361 -8.30 -9.24 53.26
N GLU A 362 -8.71 -10.41 52.78
CA GLU A 362 -9.43 -11.43 53.56
C GLU A 362 -8.60 -11.93 54.75
N ARG A 363 -7.31 -12.23 54.54
CA ARG A 363 -6.39 -12.63 55.62
C ARG A 363 -6.22 -11.53 56.66
N ASP A 364 -6.05 -10.28 56.23
CA ASP A 364 -5.82 -9.13 57.11
C ASP A 364 -7.10 -8.80 57.91
N ALA A 365 -8.29 -9.03 57.33
CA ALA A 365 -9.58 -8.97 58.03
C ALA A 365 -9.72 -10.08 59.11
N VAL A 366 -9.45 -11.35 58.76
CA VAL A 366 -9.47 -12.47 59.72
C VAL A 366 -8.48 -12.25 60.87
N PHE A 367 -7.30 -11.69 60.60
CA PHE A 367 -6.34 -11.33 61.64
C PHE A 367 -6.88 -10.22 62.57
N THR A 368 -7.62 -9.26 62.02
CA THR A 368 -8.26 -8.20 62.80
C THR A 368 -9.36 -8.75 63.70
N GLU A 369 -10.22 -9.64 63.19
CA GLU A 369 -11.23 -10.35 63.97
C GLU A 369 -10.61 -11.19 65.10
N TYR A 370 -9.52 -11.91 64.82
CA TYR A 370 -8.78 -12.67 65.82
C TYR A 370 -8.26 -11.79 66.97
N CYS A 371 -7.72 -10.60 66.65
CA CYS A 371 -7.28 -9.63 67.66
C CYS A 371 -8.44 -9.11 68.50
N LEU A 372 -9.61 -8.87 67.92
CA LEU A 372 -10.81 -8.45 68.65
C LEU A 372 -11.30 -9.55 69.62
N ILE A 373 -11.36 -10.80 69.14
CA ILE A 373 -11.70 -11.97 69.96
C ILE A 373 -10.70 -12.14 71.13
N MET A 374 -9.41 -11.85 70.91
CA MET A 374 -8.42 -11.84 71.99
C MET A 374 -8.72 -10.76 73.03
N SER A 375 -9.00 -9.51 72.62
CA SER A 375 -9.35 -8.45 73.58
C SER A 375 -10.65 -8.74 74.33
N GLU A 376 -11.70 -9.23 73.65
CA GLU A 376 -12.95 -9.63 74.30
C GLU A 376 -12.73 -10.77 75.30
N ARG A 377 -11.87 -11.74 74.97
CA ARG A 377 -11.49 -12.83 75.88
C ARG A 377 -10.76 -12.30 77.12
N ASP A 378 -9.82 -11.37 76.94
CA ASP A 378 -9.07 -10.80 78.05
C ASP A 378 -9.96 -9.89 78.92
N GLU A 379 -10.91 -9.15 78.33
CA GLU A 379 -11.95 -8.42 79.06
C GLU A 379 -12.84 -9.36 79.91
N VAL A 380 -13.30 -10.48 79.34
CA VAL A 380 -14.09 -11.49 80.06
C VAL A 380 -13.29 -12.14 81.19
N LEU A 381 -11.99 -12.41 81.00
CA LEU A 381 -11.12 -12.94 82.06
C LEU A 381 -10.98 -11.94 83.22
N ASN A 382 -10.73 -10.66 82.93
CA ASN A 382 -10.64 -9.62 83.96
C ASN A 382 -11.97 -9.45 84.73
N GLU A 383 -13.11 -9.55 84.05
CA GLU A 383 -14.43 -9.48 84.68
C GLU A 383 -14.74 -10.74 85.51
N MET A 384 -14.28 -11.92 85.08
CA MET A 384 -14.37 -13.16 85.86
C MET A 384 -13.55 -13.06 87.15
N ASP A 385 -12.27 -12.65 87.06
CA ASP A 385 -11.41 -12.43 88.23
C ASP A 385 -12.03 -11.39 89.19
N ARG A 386 -12.63 -10.32 88.65
CA ARG A 386 -13.36 -9.31 89.44
C ARG A 386 -14.54 -9.94 90.19
N LEU A 387 -15.38 -10.70 89.51
CA LEU A 387 -16.54 -11.37 90.10
C LEU A 387 -16.15 -12.42 91.14
N ASP A 388 -15.06 -13.16 90.94
CA ASP A 388 -14.52 -14.11 91.93
C ASP A 388 -14.06 -13.38 93.20
N THR A 389 -13.35 -12.24 93.09
CA THR A 389 -12.99 -11.45 94.28
C THR A 389 -14.21 -10.84 95.00
N GLU A 390 -15.27 -10.47 94.28
CA GLU A 390 -16.53 -10.02 94.89
C GLU A 390 -17.27 -11.16 95.58
N LEU A 391 -17.21 -12.38 95.03
CA LEU A 391 -17.78 -13.59 95.61
C LEU A 391 -17.07 -13.95 96.92
N GLU A 392 -15.73 -14.04 96.94
CA GLU A 392 -14.96 -14.27 98.18
C GLU A 392 -15.26 -13.23 99.27
N LEU A 393 -15.42 -11.97 98.86
CA LEU A 393 -15.77 -10.87 99.76
C LEU A 393 -17.22 -10.95 100.27
N ALA A 394 -18.15 -11.48 99.47
CA ALA A 394 -19.52 -11.77 99.91
C ALA A 394 -19.59 -12.99 100.84
N GLU A 395 -18.86 -14.07 100.54
CA GLU A 395 -18.79 -15.28 101.37
C GLU A 395 -18.14 -15.02 102.73
N SER A 396 -17.06 -14.24 102.77
CA SER A 396 -16.40 -13.85 104.02
C SER A 396 -17.32 -12.97 104.89
N LYS A 397 -18.05 -12.01 104.29
CA LYS A 397 -19.11 -11.24 104.97
C LYS A 397 -20.21 -12.16 105.51
N LEU A 398 -20.71 -13.10 104.70
CA LEU A 398 -21.73 -14.07 105.11
C LEU A 398 -21.25 -14.92 106.30
N LYS A 399 -19.99 -15.37 106.28
CA LYS A 399 -19.36 -16.14 107.36
C LYS A 399 -19.24 -15.33 108.65
N ASN A 400 -18.86 -14.06 108.55
CA ASN A 400 -18.79 -13.14 109.69
C ASN A 400 -20.19 -12.89 110.27
N MET A 401 -21.17 -12.48 109.46
CA MET A 401 -22.57 -12.31 109.89
C MET A 401 -23.18 -13.59 110.47
N SER A 402 -22.84 -14.76 109.92
CA SER A 402 -23.25 -16.06 110.46
C SER A 402 -22.64 -16.34 111.84
N SER A 403 -21.39 -15.93 112.07
CA SER A 403 -20.75 -16.02 113.39
C SER A 403 -21.34 -15.04 114.40
N GLU A 404 -21.58 -13.79 114.01
CA GLU A 404 -22.26 -12.77 114.83
C GLU A 404 -23.68 -13.21 115.21
N LYS A 405 -24.46 -13.71 114.23
CA LYS A 405 -25.80 -14.27 114.47
C LYS A 405 -25.76 -15.45 115.45
N ARG A 406 -24.71 -16.29 115.40
CA ARG A 406 -24.53 -17.42 116.33
C ARG A 406 -24.22 -16.94 117.74
N VAL A 407 -23.36 -15.92 117.89
CA VAL A 407 -23.05 -15.28 119.18
C VAL A 407 -24.31 -14.63 119.75
N ALA A 408 -24.98 -13.76 118.99
CA ALA A 408 -26.21 -13.10 119.41
C ALA A 408 -27.34 -14.09 119.73
N SER A 409 -27.44 -15.21 119.00
CA SER A 409 -28.38 -16.29 119.33
C SER A 409 -28.01 -17.01 120.63
N GLY A 410 -26.72 -17.15 120.95
CA GLY A 410 -26.24 -17.71 122.22
C GLY A 410 -26.50 -16.76 123.39
N GLU A 411 -26.23 -15.46 123.22
CA GLU A 411 -26.55 -14.41 124.20
C GLU A 411 -28.06 -14.34 124.47
N MET A 412 -28.89 -14.40 123.41
CA MET A 412 -30.35 -14.45 123.55
C MET A 412 -30.84 -15.71 124.29
N GLU A 413 -30.18 -16.85 124.13
CA GLU A 413 -30.51 -18.08 124.86
C GLU A 413 -30.04 -18.02 126.32
N ALA A 414 -28.86 -17.46 126.59
CA ALA A 414 -28.39 -17.19 127.95
C ALA A 414 -29.34 -16.25 128.70
N LEU A 415 -29.75 -15.13 128.08
CA LEU A 415 -30.74 -14.20 128.64
C LEU A 415 -32.12 -14.86 128.86
N ARG A 416 -32.52 -15.83 128.01
CA ARG A 416 -33.74 -16.64 128.25
C ARG A 416 -33.59 -17.54 129.48
N GLN A 417 -32.42 -18.17 129.66
CA GLN A 417 -32.12 -19.00 130.83
C GLN A 417 -32.08 -18.17 132.12
N GLU A 418 -31.37 -17.03 132.13
CA GLU A 418 -31.36 -16.09 133.26
C GLU A 418 -32.76 -15.58 133.59
N LEU A 419 -33.55 -15.17 132.58
CA LEU A 419 -34.93 -14.73 132.78
C LEU A 419 -35.82 -15.83 133.38
N ASN A 420 -35.58 -17.11 133.03
CA ASN A 420 -36.28 -18.23 133.61
C ASN A 420 -35.82 -18.51 135.05
N SER A 421 -34.51 -18.47 135.35
CA SER A 421 -33.98 -18.55 136.73
C SER A 421 -34.58 -17.46 137.62
N VAL A 422 -34.57 -16.21 137.16
CA VAL A 422 -35.16 -15.07 137.90
C VAL A 422 -36.69 -15.22 138.07
N LYS A 423 -37.40 -15.83 137.12
CA LYS A 423 -38.84 -16.17 137.29
C LYS A 423 -39.05 -17.25 138.33
N GLU A 424 -38.21 -18.28 138.36
CA GLU A 424 -38.25 -19.36 139.36
C GLU A 424 -37.88 -18.84 140.75
N GLU A 425 -36.81 -18.05 140.88
CA GLU A 425 -36.41 -17.37 142.11
C GLU A 425 -37.53 -16.44 142.62
N ARG A 426 -38.15 -15.63 141.76
CA ARG A 426 -39.36 -14.85 142.13
C ARG A 426 -40.55 -15.76 142.48
N GLY A 427 -40.65 -16.94 141.89
CA GLY A 427 -41.65 -17.95 142.26
C GLY A 427 -41.42 -18.50 143.67
N VAL A 428 -40.18 -18.86 144.00
CA VAL A 428 -39.75 -19.31 145.33
C VAL A 428 -39.86 -18.18 146.36
N ALA A 429 -39.47 -16.96 146.01
CA ALA A 429 -39.60 -15.79 146.89
C ALA A 429 -41.08 -15.51 147.20
N ARG A 430 -41.98 -15.54 146.19
CA ARG A 430 -43.42 -15.41 146.42
C ARG A 430 -44.02 -16.56 147.24
N LYS A 431 -43.54 -17.80 147.06
CA LYS A 431 -43.92 -18.91 147.95
C LYS A 431 -43.51 -18.64 149.39
N LYS A 432 -42.25 -18.24 149.64
CA LYS A 432 -41.75 -17.87 150.97
C LYS A 432 -42.48 -16.66 151.56
N GLU A 433 -42.85 -15.68 150.75
CA GLU A 433 -43.63 -14.51 151.17
C GLU A 433 -45.07 -14.91 151.55
N THR A 434 -45.73 -15.79 150.77
CA THR A 434 -47.03 -16.35 151.15
C THR A 434 -46.94 -17.27 152.37
N GLU A 435 -45.86 -18.03 152.54
CA GLU A 435 -45.61 -18.86 153.74
C GLU A 435 -45.37 -17.98 154.98
N ALA A 436 -44.66 -16.84 154.84
CA ALA A 436 -44.39 -15.88 155.90
C ALA A 436 -45.58 -14.96 156.24
N ILE A 437 -46.64 -14.94 155.43
CA ILE A 437 -47.92 -14.27 155.71
C ILE A 437 -48.92 -15.23 156.39
N ILE A 438 -48.62 -16.54 156.41
CA ILE A 438 -49.47 -17.60 156.99
C ILE A 438 -48.95 -18.08 158.37
N GLN A 439 -47.78 -17.59 158.81
CA GLN A 439 -47.25 -17.74 160.18
C GLN A 439 -47.47 -16.46 160.99
#